data_AF-A0A4R2BX82-F1
#
_entry.id   AF-A0A4R2BX82-F1
#
_cell.length_a   1.000
_cell.length_b   1.000
_cell.length_c   1.000
_cell.angle_alpha   90.00
_cell.angle_beta   90.00
_cell.angle_gamma   90.00
#
_symmetry.space_group_name_H-M   'P 1'
#
loop_
_entity.id
_entity.type
_entity.pdbx_description
1 polymer ?
#
loop_
_entity_poly.entity_id
_entity_poly.type
_entity_poly.pdbx_seq_one_letter_code
_entity_poly.pdbx_strand_id
1 'polypeptide(L)'
;MKGIPLGKLINKILGKSSSADLAAAITKAQAELAAAEAAVADAEAQYDANLLTADKKSLRAFLDAKTEAGIDVDQARARIHRLERDHEAAIEAEAESERQVAYDRAKELTAIARKKLGDYERAAMQIRGVLRAIAEADVAVEAANENLPAGAARLGKAEDVRSSPNLYKEVTKEEIVELWAYIGDQRTPVEHQHRVRVEHVGKRIRSRWSEDDFDEGGWEKGYYTTDGGGTIEVVKRRFVKRTFLPDDTGHFAAPLHQKVELPPAIVGGPVFFEPGSYHAPGLLAKLDQPLPPRRIRAERKPEVEYVLAPKETADAA
;
A
#
# COMPACT_ATOMS: atom_id res chain seq x y z
N MET A 1 10.85 15.66 15.69
CA MET A 1 10.19 16.44 16.76
C MET A 1 9.01 15.63 17.28
N LYS A 2 9.09 15.09 18.51
CA LYS A 2 7.96 14.35 19.11
C LYS A 2 6.89 15.37 19.51
N GLY A 3 5.71 15.28 18.92
CA GLY A 3 4.58 16.17 19.23
C GLY A 3 4.20 16.02 20.69
N ILE A 4 4.17 17.14 21.41
CA ILE A 4 3.60 17.19 22.77
C ILE A 4 2.10 16.95 22.61
N PRO A 5 1.50 15.93 23.24
CA PRO A 5 0.07 15.66 23.13
C PRO A 5 -0.73 16.89 23.57
N LEU A 6 -1.70 17.31 22.76
CA LEU A 6 -2.48 18.55 22.96
C LEU A 6 -3.06 18.68 24.38
N GLY A 7 -3.43 17.56 25.01
CA GLY A 7 -3.94 17.53 26.39
C GLY A 7 -2.95 18.07 27.43
N LYS A 8 -1.63 17.82 27.27
CA LYS A 8 -0.60 18.34 28.18
C LYS A 8 -0.44 19.86 28.09
N LEU A 9 -0.68 20.44 26.92
CA LEU A 9 -0.62 21.89 26.72
C LEU A 9 -1.82 22.60 27.35
N ILE A 10 -3.01 22.01 27.28
CA ILE A 10 -4.24 22.57 27.84
C ILE A 10 -4.19 22.57 29.38
N ASN A 11 -3.75 21.48 30.00
CA ASN A 11 -3.61 21.40 31.47
C ASN A 11 -2.56 22.38 32.03
N LYS A 12 -1.46 22.59 31.30
CA LYS A 12 -0.42 23.56 31.69
C LYS A 12 -0.89 25.01 31.59
N ILE A 13 -1.82 25.33 30.69
CA ILE A 13 -2.38 26.68 30.52
C ILE A 13 -3.46 26.98 31.59
N LEU A 14 -4.17 25.95 32.08
CA LEU A 14 -5.24 26.09 33.08
C LEU A 14 -4.76 26.02 34.55
N GLY A 15 -3.46 25.85 34.80
CA GLY A 15 -2.91 25.74 36.15
C GLY A 15 -3.34 24.48 36.91
N LYS A 16 -3.88 23.47 36.20
CA LYS A 16 -4.28 22.18 36.79
C LYS A 16 -3.13 21.19 36.62
N SER A 17 -2.67 20.61 37.74
CA SER A 17 -1.69 19.53 37.74
C SER A 17 -2.25 18.33 36.99
N SER A 18 -1.47 17.74 36.07
CA SER A 18 -1.91 16.54 35.35
C SER A 18 -1.97 15.32 36.27
N SER A 19 -2.72 14.29 35.88
CA SER A 19 -2.77 13.02 36.63
C SER A 19 -1.36 12.46 36.87
N ALA A 20 -0.48 12.56 35.87
CA ALA A 20 0.91 12.13 35.95
C ALA A 20 1.74 12.95 36.96
N ASP A 21 1.53 14.27 37.04
CA ASP A 21 2.22 15.12 37.99
C ASP A 21 1.79 14.80 39.44
N LEU A 22 0.49 14.53 39.63
CA LEU A 22 -0.07 14.13 40.93
C LEU A 22 0.43 12.75 41.36
N ALA A 23 0.54 11.78 40.45
CA ALA A 23 1.14 10.47 40.74
C ALA A 23 2.59 10.61 41.23
N ALA A 24 3.40 11.44 40.56
CA ALA A 24 4.76 11.72 40.98
C ALA A 24 4.82 12.41 42.36
N ALA A 25 3.88 13.32 42.64
CA ALA A 25 3.76 13.97 43.94
C ALA A 25 3.37 12.99 45.05
N ILE A 26 2.49 12.01 44.78
CA ILE A 26 2.15 10.94 45.73
C ILE A 26 3.38 10.11 46.07
N THR A 27 4.16 9.67 45.08
CA THR A 27 5.39 8.90 45.32
C THR A 27 6.37 9.67 46.20
N LYS A 28 6.53 10.98 45.96
CA LYS A 28 7.37 11.83 46.81
C LYS A 28 6.82 11.92 48.24
N ALA A 29 5.50 12.13 48.38
CA ALA A 29 4.86 12.22 49.70
C ALA A 29 4.94 10.90 50.49
N GLN A 30 4.91 9.75 49.83
CA GLN A 30 5.13 8.44 50.45
C GLN A 30 6.57 8.29 50.99
N ALA A 31 7.56 8.81 50.27
CA ALA A 31 8.94 8.84 50.77
C ALA A 31 9.09 9.78 51.98
N GLU A 32 8.40 10.93 51.97
CA GLU A 32 8.35 11.85 53.12
C GLU A 32 7.68 11.21 54.34
N LEU A 33 6.59 10.44 54.14
CA LEU A 33 5.95 9.67 55.22
C LEU A 33 6.89 8.63 55.82
N ALA A 34 7.60 7.85 54.99
CA ALA A 34 8.56 6.86 55.48
C ALA A 34 9.68 7.50 56.31
N ALA A 35 10.14 8.71 55.92
CA ALA A 35 11.12 9.46 56.70
C ALA A 35 10.55 9.96 58.04
N ALA A 36 9.30 10.42 58.06
CA ALA A 36 8.62 10.85 59.28
C ALA A 36 8.38 9.67 60.25
N GLU A 37 7.99 8.50 59.74
CA GLU A 37 7.82 7.28 60.54
C GLU A 37 9.16 6.81 61.15
N ALA A 38 10.27 6.93 60.42
CA ALA A 38 11.60 6.67 60.96
C ALA A 38 11.97 7.67 62.07
N ALA A 39 11.66 8.95 61.89
CA ALA A 39 11.92 9.99 62.89
C ALA A 39 11.12 9.77 64.20
N VAL A 40 9.88 9.27 64.11
CA VAL A 40 9.11 8.84 65.28
C VAL A 40 9.84 7.72 66.02
N ALA A 41 10.26 6.66 65.31
CA ALA A 41 10.97 5.55 65.93
C ALA A 41 12.28 5.99 66.62
N ASP A 42 13.03 6.90 65.99
CA ASP A 42 14.25 7.47 66.56
C ASP A 42 13.95 8.31 67.81
N ALA A 43 12.90 9.15 67.78
CA ALA A 43 12.49 9.97 68.92
C ALA A 43 11.98 9.11 70.10
N GLU A 44 11.28 8.01 69.81
CA GLU A 44 10.88 7.03 70.83
C GLU A 44 12.08 6.35 71.47
N ALA A 45 13.04 5.88 70.67
CA ALA A 45 14.26 5.27 71.16
C ALA A 45 15.09 6.23 72.03
N GLN A 46 15.16 7.51 71.65
CA GLN A 46 15.84 8.54 72.44
C GLN A 46 15.14 8.80 73.77
N TYR A 47 13.81 8.85 73.79
CA TYR A 47 13.04 9.01 75.03
C TYR A 47 13.29 7.83 75.99
N ASP A 48 13.18 6.60 75.49
CA ASP A 48 13.34 5.39 76.31
C ASP A 48 14.76 5.22 76.86
N ALA A 49 15.78 5.51 76.03
CA ALA A 49 17.18 5.43 76.44
C ALA A 49 17.54 6.40 77.58
N ASN A 50 16.80 7.51 77.71
CA ASN A 50 17.08 8.57 78.67
C ASN A 50 16.17 8.55 79.90
N LEU A 51 15.21 7.62 79.97
CA LEU A 51 14.15 7.59 80.99
C LEU A 51 14.67 7.56 82.44
N LEU A 52 15.80 6.88 82.67
CA LEU A 52 16.39 6.68 84.00
C LEU A 52 17.60 7.58 84.27
N THR A 53 18.14 8.24 83.24
CA THR A 53 19.44 8.92 83.29
C THR A 53 19.31 10.44 83.13
N ALA A 54 18.28 10.92 82.45
CA ALA A 54 18.06 12.34 82.21
C ALA A 54 17.27 13.02 83.33
N ASP A 55 17.43 14.34 83.44
CA ASP A 55 16.65 15.15 84.37
C ASP A 55 15.23 15.42 83.85
N LYS A 56 14.33 15.86 84.73
CA LYS A 56 12.92 16.11 84.38
C LYS A 56 12.74 17.11 83.24
N LYS A 57 13.66 18.07 83.09
CA LYS A 57 13.60 19.07 82.01
C LYS A 57 13.92 18.42 80.67
N SER A 58 14.98 17.62 80.59
CA SER A 58 15.38 16.93 79.37
C SER A 58 14.36 15.87 78.95
N LEU A 59 13.77 15.14 79.91
CA LEU A 59 12.69 14.19 79.62
C LEU A 59 11.46 14.83 78.98
N ARG A 60 11.10 16.06 79.39
CA ARG A 60 10.03 16.81 78.73
C ARG A 60 10.41 17.17 77.30
N ALA A 61 11.64 17.61 77.06
CA ALA A 61 12.10 17.92 75.70
C ALA A 61 12.07 16.69 74.78
N PHE A 62 12.44 15.50 75.27
CA PHE A 62 12.33 14.26 74.50
C PHE A 62 10.86 13.87 74.22
N LEU A 63 9.97 14.08 75.19
CA LEU A 63 8.53 13.84 75.00
C LEU A 63 7.90 14.80 73.98
N ASP A 64 8.29 16.08 74.02
CA ASP A 64 7.86 17.09 73.07
C ASP A 64 8.34 16.73 71.65
N ALA A 65 9.61 16.33 71.50
CA ALA A 65 10.17 15.88 70.21
C ALA A 65 9.45 14.64 69.66
N LYS A 66 9.12 13.66 70.51
CA LYS A 66 8.30 12.49 70.14
C LYS A 66 6.91 12.91 69.65
N THR A 67 6.29 13.87 70.34
CA THR A 67 4.95 14.36 69.99
C THR A 67 4.97 15.12 68.66
N GLU A 68 5.98 15.95 68.43
CA GLU A 68 6.19 16.69 67.18
C GLU A 68 6.39 15.72 65.99
N ALA A 69 7.25 14.71 66.13
CA ALA A 69 7.43 13.69 65.10
C ALA A 69 6.12 12.93 64.78
N GLY A 70 5.28 12.68 65.79
CA GLY A 70 3.95 12.09 65.59
C GLY A 70 3.02 12.97 64.78
N ILE A 71 3.02 14.29 65.03
CA ILE A 71 2.25 15.27 64.26
C ILE A 71 2.72 15.30 62.80
N ASP A 72 4.03 15.21 62.56
CA ASP A 72 4.59 15.19 61.20
C ASP A 72 4.12 13.96 60.40
N VAL A 73 4.02 12.79 61.03
CA VAL A 73 3.43 11.59 60.40
C VAL A 73 1.97 11.83 60.03
N ASP A 74 1.18 12.40 60.93
CA ASP A 74 -0.24 12.68 60.66
C ASP A 74 -0.41 13.69 59.52
N GLN A 75 0.43 14.72 59.45
CA GLN A 75 0.45 15.68 58.35
C GLN A 75 0.85 15.02 57.03
N ALA A 76 1.87 14.16 57.03
CA ALA A 76 2.30 13.42 55.84
C ALA A 76 1.19 12.50 55.31
N ARG A 77 0.49 11.78 56.20
CA ARG A 77 -0.68 10.94 55.85
C ARG A 77 -1.82 11.77 55.27
N ALA A 78 -2.17 12.88 55.93
CA ALA A 78 -3.21 13.78 55.44
C ALA A 78 -2.89 14.36 54.05
N ARG A 79 -1.61 14.66 53.80
CA ARG A 79 -1.12 15.13 52.49
C ARG A 79 -1.26 14.07 51.41
N ILE A 80 -0.89 12.82 51.69
CA ILE A 80 -1.04 11.70 50.75
C ILE A 80 -2.52 11.51 50.40
N HIS A 81 -3.41 11.42 51.40
CA HIS A 81 -4.84 11.26 51.15
C HIS A 81 -5.47 12.37 50.32
N ARG A 82 -5.00 13.62 50.49
CA ARG A 82 -5.43 14.72 49.63
C ARG A 82 -4.94 14.53 48.19
N LEU A 83 -3.66 14.20 48.00
CA LEU A 83 -3.09 13.99 46.67
C LEU A 83 -3.74 12.82 45.94
N GLU A 84 -4.08 11.73 46.63
CA GLU A 84 -4.82 10.58 46.07
C GLU A 84 -6.20 11.01 45.54
N ARG A 85 -6.96 11.77 46.33
CA ARG A 85 -8.27 12.29 45.91
C ARG A 85 -8.15 13.22 44.71
N ASP A 86 -7.17 14.13 44.74
CA ASP A 86 -6.92 15.06 43.63
C ASP A 86 -6.49 14.28 42.37
N HIS A 87 -5.72 13.19 42.53
CA HIS A 87 -5.28 12.32 41.43
C HIS A 87 -6.45 11.58 40.77
N GLU A 88 -7.35 10.99 41.56
CA GLU A 88 -8.58 10.35 41.04
C GLU A 88 -9.45 11.34 40.26
N ALA A 89 -9.65 12.54 40.81
CA ALA A 89 -10.40 13.60 40.15
C ALA A 89 -9.74 14.06 38.83
N ALA A 90 -8.40 14.12 38.80
CA ALA A 90 -7.66 14.47 37.60
C ALA A 90 -7.77 13.40 36.51
N ILE A 91 -7.74 12.11 36.86
CA ILE A 91 -7.93 11.00 35.92
C ILE A 91 -9.31 11.11 35.26
N GLU A 92 -10.38 11.30 36.06
CA GLU A 92 -11.73 11.39 35.51
C GLU A 92 -11.90 12.63 34.61
N ALA A 93 -11.33 13.77 35.01
CA ALA A 93 -11.37 14.99 34.20
C ALA A 93 -10.62 14.85 32.87
N GLU A 94 -9.47 14.17 32.86
CA GLU A 94 -8.71 13.88 31.64
C GLU A 94 -9.50 12.93 30.73
N ALA A 95 -10.09 11.86 31.28
CA ALA A 95 -10.91 10.92 30.52
C ALA A 95 -12.15 11.60 29.90
N GLU A 96 -12.84 12.47 30.65
CA GLU A 96 -13.99 13.22 30.13
C GLU A 96 -13.58 14.21 29.04
N SER A 97 -12.43 14.87 29.19
CA SER A 97 -11.90 15.75 28.14
C SER A 97 -11.60 14.97 26.85
N GLU A 98 -11.05 13.76 26.93
CA GLU A 98 -10.81 12.92 25.76
C GLU A 98 -12.11 12.46 25.09
N ARG A 99 -13.11 12.05 25.90
CA ARG A 99 -14.46 11.71 25.40
C ARG A 99 -15.10 12.89 24.67
N GLN A 100 -15.01 14.09 25.22
CA GLN A 100 -15.56 15.30 24.61
C GLN A 100 -14.89 15.64 23.28
N VAL A 101 -13.56 15.57 23.21
CA VAL A 101 -12.82 15.81 21.96
C VAL A 101 -13.21 14.80 20.87
N ALA A 102 -13.36 13.52 21.23
CA ALA A 102 -13.81 12.49 20.30
C ALA A 102 -15.24 12.75 19.80
N TYR A 103 -16.14 13.16 20.70
CA TYR A 103 -17.52 13.52 20.38
C TYR A 103 -17.58 14.72 19.41
N ASP A 104 -16.85 15.80 19.70
CA ASP A 104 -16.86 17.01 18.87
C ASP A 104 -16.30 16.73 17.47
N ARG A 105 -15.24 15.92 17.38
CA ARG A 105 -14.71 15.45 16.09
C ARG A 105 -15.74 14.63 15.31
N ALA A 106 -16.45 13.72 15.97
CA ALA A 106 -17.49 12.92 15.32
C ALA A 106 -18.65 13.79 14.83
N LYS A 107 -19.04 14.80 15.60
CA LYS A 107 -20.08 15.77 15.25
C LYS A 107 -19.68 16.59 14.02
N GLU A 108 -18.43 17.08 13.95
CA GLU A 108 -17.91 17.80 12.80
C GLU A 108 -17.89 16.93 11.54
N LEU A 109 -17.34 15.72 11.63
CA LEU A 109 -17.32 14.77 10.51
C LEU A 109 -18.73 14.44 10.00
N THR A 110 -19.69 14.29 10.91
CA THR A 110 -21.10 14.06 10.57
C THR A 110 -21.70 15.26 9.85
N ALA A 111 -21.41 16.49 10.29
CA ALA A 111 -21.88 17.71 9.63
C ALA A 111 -21.31 17.85 8.21
N ILE A 112 -20.01 17.57 8.03
CA ILE A 112 -19.35 17.56 6.71
C ILE A 112 -19.99 16.51 5.81
N ALA A 113 -20.22 15.30 6.32
CA ALA A 113 -20.86 14.22 5.57
C ALA A 113 -22.28 14.59 5.14
N ARG A 114 -23.09 15.19 6.03
CA ARG A 114 -24.44 15.69 5.71
C ARG A 114 -24.43 16.73 4.61
N LYS A 115 -23.47 17.67 4.63
CA LYS A 115 -23.32 18.67 3.56
C LYS A 115 -23.01 18.02 2.22
N LYS A 116 -22.06 17.08 2.18
CA LYS A 116 -21.71 16.32 0.96
C LYS A 116 -22.89 15.48 0.47
N LEU A 117 -23.68 14.91 1.38
CA LEU A 117 -24.89 14.17 1.02
C LEU A 117 -25.96 15.09 0.43
N GLY A 118 -26.05 16.35 0.86
CA GLY A 118 -26.90 17.36 0.22
C GLY A 118 -26.51 17.64 -1.24
N ASP A 119 -25.23 17.53 -1.58
CA ASP A 119 -24.74 17.69 -2.96
C ASP A 119 -24.94 16.42 -3.82
N TYR A 120 -25.39 15.31 -3.23
CA TYR A 120 -25.51 14.02 -3.91
C TYR A 120 -26.44 14.07 -5.11
N GLU A 121 -27.59 14.74 -5.00
CA GLU A 121 -28.54 14.85 -6.11
C GLU A 121 -27.92 15.55 -7.32
N ARG A 122 -27.16 16.62 -7.08
CA ARG A 122 -26.44 17.34 -8.14
C ARG A 122 -25.39 16.44 -8.80
N ALA A 123 -24.63 15.68 -8.01
CA ALA A 123 -23.64 14.74 -8.52
C ALA A 123 -24.30 13.59 -9.32
N ALA A 124 -25.41 13.04 -8.82
CA ALA A 124 -26.20 12.02 -9.52
C ALA A 124 -26.75 12.53 -10.85
N MET A 125 -27.25 13.76 -10.89
CA MET A 125 -27.71 14.41 -12.12
C MET A 125 -26.59 14.64 -13.14
N GLN A 126 -25.38 14.99 -12.68
CA GLN A 126 -24.20 15.11 -13.55
C GLN A 126 -23.83 13.75 -14.17
N ILE A 127 -23.84 12.67 -13.38
CA ILE A 127 -23.58 11.31 -13.88
C ILE A 127 -24.66 10.88 -14.86
N ARG A 128 -25.94 11.15 -14.59
CA ARG A 128 -27.04 10.92 -15.55
C ARG A 128 -26.87 11.70 -16.85
N GLY A 129 -26.35 12.92 -16.78
CA GLY A 129 -26.01 13.73 -17.96
C GLY A 129 -24.95 13.07 -18.84
N VAL A 130 -23.90 12.51 -18.24
CA VAL A 130 -22.87 11.74 -18.96
C VAL A 130 -23.46 10.50 -19.62
N LEU A 131 -24.28 9.73 -18.89
CA LEU A 131 -24.94 8.54 -19.44
C LEU A 131 -25.90 8.89 -20.61
N ARG A 132 -26.62 10.01 -20.51
CA ARG A 132 -27.47 10.51 -21.59
C ARG A 132 -26.64 10.85 -22.83
N ALA A 133 -25.54 11.59 -22.67
CA ALA A 133 -24.68 11.98 -23.78
C ALA A 133 -24.06 10.75 -24.49
N ILE A 134 -23.68 9.72 -23.72
CA ILE A 134 -23.20 8.44 -24.26
C ILE A 134 -24.32 7.78 -25.09
N ALA A 135 -25.53 7.67 -24.53
CA ALA A 135 -26.64 7.03 -25.23
C ALA A 135 -27.05 7.78 -26.51
N GLU A 136 -27.11 9.12 -26.47
CA GLU A 136 -27.38 9.95 -27.64
C GLU A 136 -26.32 9.77 -28.73
N ALA A 137 -25.03 9.71 -28.35
CA ALA A 137 -23.94 9.46 -29.27
C ALA A 137 -24.01 8.05 -29.89
N ASP A 138 -24.28 7.02 -29.08
CA ASP A 138 -24.39 5.64 -29.57
C ASP A 138 -25.57 5.46 -30.54
N VAL A 139 -26.72 6.09 -30.28
CA VAL A 139 -27.86 6.10 -31.20
C VAL A 139 -27.51 6.79 -32.53
N ALA A 140 -26.83 7.93 -32.47
CA ALA A 140 -26.39 8.64 -33.67
C ALA A 140 -25.36 7.84 -34.48
N VAL A 141 -24.42 7.18 -33.80
CA VAL A 141 -23.44 6.27 -34.40
C VAL A 141 -24.11 5.08 -35.07
N GLU A 142 -25.10 4.47 -34.43
CA GLU A 142 -25.87 3.36 -35.00
C GLU A 142 -26.62 3.80 -36.26
N ALA A 143 -27.35 4.92 -36.21
CA ALA A 143 -28.05 5.48 -37.38
C ALA A 143 -27.11 5.87 -38.54
N ALA A 144 -25.93 6.42 -38.23
CA ALA A 144 -24.92 6.77 -39.23
C ALA A 144 -24.26 5.52 -39.84
N ASN A 145 -24.03 4.49 -39.03
CA ASN A 145 -23.48 3.21 -39.49
C ASN A 145 -24.47 2.37 -40.30
N GLU A 146 -25.78 2.61 -40.17
CA GLU A 146 -26.80 2.01 -41.04
C GLU A 146 -26.81 2.66 -42.43
N ASN A 147 -26.48 3.96 -42.53
CA ASN A 147 -26.47 4.73 -43.78
C ASN A 147 -25.06 5.19 -44.16
N LEU A 148 -24.12 4.24 -44.21
CA LEU A 148 -22.70 4.53 -44.45
C LEU A 148 -22.43 5.01 -45.89
N PRO A 149 -21.74 6.16 -46.06
CA PRO A 149 -21.24 6.57 -47.37
C PRO A 149 -20.26 5.54 -47.95
N ALA A 150 -20.25 5.41 -49.27
CA ALA A 150 -19.36 4.49 -49.96
C ALA A 150 -17.89 4.77 -49.62
N GLY A 151 -17.18 3.75 -49.12
CA GLY A 151 -15.76 3.83 -48.75
C GLY A 151 -15.47 4.41 -47.36
N ALA A 152 -16.48 4.84 -46.60
CA ALA A 152 -16.28 5.31 -45.23
C ALA A 152 -16.12 4.14 -44.24
N ALA A 153 -15.29 4.33 -43.22
CA ALA A 153 -15.13 3.38 -42.12
C ALA A 153 -16.30 3.48 -41.13
N ARG A 154 -16.68 2.35 -40.51
CA ARG A 154 -17.68 2.33 -39.43
C ARG A 154 -17.18 3.17 -38.24
N LEU A 155 -18.09 3.95 -37.67
CA LEU A 155 -17.85 4.68 -36.43
C LEU A 155 -17.92 3.72 -35.24
N GLY A 156 -16.97 3.85 -34.30
CA GLY A 156 -17.00 3.16 -33.01
C GLY A 156 -18.01 3.78 -32.04
N LYS A 157 -18.39 3.03 -31.00
CA LYS A 157 -19.28 3.50 -29.93
C LYS A 157 -18.56 4.50 -29.02
N ALA A 158 -19.32 5.38 -28.36
CA ALA A 158 -18.75 6.41 -27.50
C ALA A 158 -17.95 5.82 -26.33
N GLU A 159 -18.36 4.66 -25.81
CA GLU A 159 -17.66 3.98 -24.72
C GLU A 159 -16.39 3.21 -25.14
N ASP A 160 -16.12 3.05 -26.45
CA ASP A 160 -14.96 2.28 -26.94
C ASP A 160 -13.61 2.90 -26.50
N VAL A 161 -13.58 4.18 -26.14
CA VAL A 161 -12.41 4.87 -25.57
C VAL A 161 -11.99 4.27 -24.22
N ARG A 162 -12.93 3.69 -23.47
CA ARG A 162 -12.68 3.02 -22.17
C ARG A 162 -12.05 1.64 -22.33
N SER A 163 -12.22 1.02 -23.49
CA SER A 163 -11.66 -0.28 -23.82
C SER A 163 -10.22 -0.12 -24.33
N SER A 164 -9.38 -1.12 -24.09
CA SER A 164 -8.11 -1.22 -24.83
C SER A 164 -8.46 -1.68 -26.25
N PRO A 165 -8.11 -0.93 -27.31
CA PRO A 165 -8.36 -1.39 -28.66
C PRO A 165 -7.67 -2.76 -28.87
N ASN A 166 -8.39 -3.69 -29.50
CA ASN A 166 -7.82 -4.96 -29.89
C ASN A 166 -6.75 -4.70 -30.95
N LEU A 167 -5.50 -4.80 -30.57
CA LEU A 167 -4.38 -4.38 -31.38
C LEU A 167 -3.49 -5.59 -31.57
N TYR A 168 -3.66 -6.21 -32.74
CA TYR A 168 -2.97 -7.41 -33.18
C TYR A 168 -1.45 -7.29 -33.11
N LYS A 169 -0.77 -8.44 -33.07
CA LYS A 169 0.68 -8.55 -33.22
C LYS A 169 1.16 -7.81 -34.47
N GLU A 170 1.93 -6.75 -34.29
CA GLU A 170 2.50 -5.95 -35.39
C GLU A 170 4.00 -6.20 -35.48
N VAL A 171 4.47 -6.74 -36.60
CA VAL A 171 5.91 -6.91 -36.86
C VAL A 171 6.47 -5.59 -37.36
N THR A 172 7.31 -4.95 -36.57
CA THR A 172 7.89 -3.62 -36.87
C THR A 172 9.21 -3.71 -37.63
N LYS A 173 9.98 -4.79 -37.43
CA LYS A 173 11.23 -5.03 -38.15
C LYS A 173 11.45 -6.52 -38.36
N GLU A 174 11.91 -6.88 -39.56
CA GLU A 174 12.30 -8.24 -39.91
C GLU A 174 13.71 -8.21 -40.51
N GLU A 175 14.63 -9.03 -39.99
CA GLU A 175 16.03 -9.07 -40.43
C GLU A 175 16.53 -10.52 -40.39
N ILE A 176 17.27 -10.94 -41.41
CA ILE A 176 17.90 -12.26 -41.44
C ILE A 176 19.23 -12.17 -40.69
N VAL A 177 19.40 -13.02 -39.68
CA VAL A 177 20.59 -13.11 -38.85
C VAL A 177 21.10 -14.54 -38.80
N GLU A 178 22.41 -14.72 -38.77
CA GLU A 178 23.02 -16.03 -38.58
C GLU A 178 23.34 -16.23 -37.11
N LEU A 179 22.77 -17.26 -36.50
CA LEU A 179 22.95 -17.57 -35.08
C LEU A 179 23.26 -19.06 -34.90
N TRP A 180 23.98 -19.39 -33.84
CA TRP A 180 24.24 -20.76 -33.43
C TRP A 180 22.99 -21.37 -32.80
N ALA A 181 22.60 -22.56 -33.26
CA ALA A 181 21.45 -23.32 -32.77
C ALA A 181 21.92 -24.69 -32.25
N TYR A 182 21.11 -25.32 -31.39
CA TYR A 182 21.42 -26.67 -30.91
C TYR A 182 21.27 -27.68 -32.04
N ILE A 183 22.19 -28.64 -32.09
CA ILE A 183 22.19 -29.67 -33.12
C ILE A 183 20.89 -30.52 -33.12
N GLY A 184 20.32 -30.79 -31.94
CA GLY A 184 19.07 -31.55 -31.79
C GLY A 184 17.78 -30.72 -31.82
N ASP A 185 17.87 -29.41 -31.56
CA ASP A 185 16.76 -28.47 -31.67
C ASP A 185 17.23 -27.20 -32.36
N GLN A 186 17.15 -27.24 -33.69
CA GLN A 186 17.64 -26.17 -34.55
C GLN A 186 16.61 -25.04 -34.72
N ARG A 187 15.43 -25.15 -34.08
CA ARG A 187 14.34 -24.17 -34.20
C ARG A 187 14.56 -22.92 -33.35
N THR A 188 15.44 -23.00 -32.36
CA THR A 188 15.74 -21.90 -31.44
C THR A 188 17.24 -21.61 -31.41
N PRO A 189 17.64 -20.31 -31.44
CA PRO A 189 19.04 -19.96 -31.27
C PRO A 189 19.47 -20.16 -29.81
N VAL A 190 20.74 -20.49 -29.61
CA VAL A 190 21.36 -20.63 -28.29
C VAL A 190 21.46 -19.26 -27.61
N GLU A 191 21.17 -19.16 -26.32
CA GLU A 191 21.19 -17.88 -25.58
C GLU A 191 22.61 -17.28 -25.48
N HIS A 192 23.65 -18.12 -25.42
CA HIS A 192 25.05 -17.71 -25.21
C HIS A 192 25.88 -17.65 -26.51
N GLN A 193 25.36 -16.99 -27.55
CA GLN A 193 26.02 -16.84 -28.86
C GLN A 193 27.51 -16.43 -28.79
N HIS A 194 27.84 -15.52 -27.86
CA HIS A 194 29.19 -14.98 -27.69
C HIS A 194 30.21 -15.95 -27.08
N ARG A 195 29.78 -17.08 -26.51
CA ARG A 195 30.65 -18.08 -25.88
C ARG A 195 31.03 -19.23 -26.83
N VAL A 196 30.46 -19.25 -28.02
CA VAL A 196 30.69 -20.31 -29.00
C VAL A 196 32.07 -20.15 -29.61
N ARG A 197 32.88 -21.22 -29.53
CA ARG A 197 34.16 -21.34 -30.22
C ARG A 197 33.99 -22.16 -31.48
N VAL A 198 34.50 -21.64 -32.60
CA VAL A 198 34.34 -22.24 -33.92
C VAL A 198 35.48 -23.22 -34.20
N GLU A 199 35.12 -24.44 -34.61
CA GLU A 199 36.01 -25.45 -35.15
C GLU A 199 35.64 -25.71 -36.62
N HIS A 200 36.62 -25.63 -37.51
CA HIS A 200 36.42 -25.95 -38.93
C HIS A 200 36.56 -27.47 -39.10
N VAL A 201 35.47 -28.14 -39.44
CA VAL A 201 35.48 -29.60 -39.59
C VAL A 201 35.75 -29.95 -41.06
N GLY A 202 36.88 -30.60 -41.33
CA GLY A 202 37.16 -31.14 -42.66
C GLY A 202 36.22 -32.30 -43.00
N LYS A 203 35.78 -32.38 -44.27
CA LYS A 203 34.90 -33.43 -44.80
C LYS A 203 35.54 -34.82 -44.63
N ARG A 204 35.27 -35.51 -43.51
CA ARG A 204 35.74 -36.89 -43.25
C ARG A 204 34.66 -37.90 -43.62
N ILE A 205 35.06 -38.96 -44.33
CA ILE A 205 34.24 -40.04 -44.93
C ILE A 205 33.40 -40.87 -43.90
N ARG A 206 33.45 -40.55 -42.61
CA ARG A 206 32.64 -41.19 -41.54
C ARG A 206 32.12 -40.18 -40.51
N SER A 207 31.77 -38.99 -40.96
CA SER A 207 31.14 -37.99 -40.10
C SER A 207 29.73 -38.47 -39.71
N ARG A 208 29.34 -38.24 -38.45
CA ARG A 208 27.96 -38.47 -37.96
C ARG A 208 26.94 -37.49 -38.57
N TRP A 209 27.43 -36.49 -39.31
CA TRP A 209 26.68 -35.34 -39.80
C TRP A 209 26.30 -35.54 -41.28
N SER A 210 25.06 -35.19 -41.59
CA SER A 210 24.54 -35.12 -42.95
C SER A 210 24.73 -33.72 -43.53
N GLU A 211 24.74 -33.61 -44.85
CA GLU A 211 24.81 -32.31 -45.53
C GLU A 211 23.56 -31.45 -45.22
N ASP A 212 22.45 -32.08 -44.85
CA ASP A 212 21.20 -31.43 -44.43
C ASP A 212 21.32 -30.70 -43.07
N ASP A 213 22.33 -31.07 -42.27
CA ASP A 213 22.63 -30.47 -40.96
C ASP A 213 23.35 -29.11 -41.07
N PHE A 214 23.72 -28.67 -42.28
CA PHE A 214 24.37 -27.38 -42.53
C PHE A 214 23.59 -26.56 -43.57
N ASP A 215 23.67 -25.23 -43.49
CA ASP A 215 23.13 -24.32 -44.51
C ASP A 215 24.22 -24.07 -45.59
N GLU A 216 23.83 -23.59 -46.78
CA GLU A 216 24.74 -23.29 -47.89
C GLU A 216 25.84 -22.30 -47.47
N GLY A 217 27.03 -22.79 -47.12
CA GLY A 217 28.14 -21.92 -46.71
C GLY A 217 29.31 -22.57 -45.99
N GLY A 218 29.16 -23.75 -45.38
CA GLY A 218 30.33 -24.49 -44.87
C GLY A 218 30.11 -25.35 -43.63
N TRP A 219 31.07 -26.26 -43.40
CA TRP A 219 31.12 -27.25 -42.31
C TRP A 219 31.66 -26.63 -41.01
N GLU A 220 31.06 -25.53 -40.57
CA GLU A 220 31.43 -24.86 -39.33
C GLU A 220 30.65 -25.44 -38.15
N LYS A 221 31.39 -25.93 -37.15
CA LYS A 221 30.81 -26.41 -35.89
C LYS A 221 31.24 -25.50 -34.76
N GLY A 222 30.28 -25.16 -33.91
CA GLY A 222 30.56 -24.44 -32.68
C GLY A 222 30.52 -25.37 -31.48
N TYR A 223 31.31 -25.05 -30.47
CA TYR A 223 31.16 -25.62 -29.14
C TYR A 223 31.12 -24.51 -28.12
N TYR A 224 30.26 -24.63 -27.12
CA TYR A 224 30.35 -23.79 -25.95
C TYR A 224 30.33 -24.64 -24.68
N THR A 225 31.14 -24.23 -23.72
CA THR A 225 31.19 -24.86 -22.40
C THR A 225 30.11 -24.22 -21.54
N THR A 226 29.20 -25.06 -21.05
CA THR A 226 28.20 -24.65 -20.06
C THR A 226 28.88 -24.38 -18.71
N ASP A 227 28.24 -23.59 -17.86
CA ASP A 227 28.77 -23.28 -16.53
C ASP A 227 28.92 -24.53 -15.64
N GLY A 228 28.27 -25.65 -16.00
CA GLY A 228 28.40 -26.97 -15.36
C GLY A 228 29.53 -27.86 -15.92
N GLY A 229 30.41 -27.35 -16.79
CA GLY A 229 31.56 -28.07 -17.33
C GLY A 229 31.26 -29.03 -18.49
N GLY A 230 30.00 -29.11 -18.94
CA GLY A 230 29.63 -29.86 -20.14
C GLY A 230 29.85 -29.05 -21.41
N THR A 231 30.34 -29.70 -22.47
CA THR A 231 30.49 -29.09 -23.80
C THR A 231 29.24 -29.39 -24.63
N ILE A 232 28.58 -28.36 -25.14
CA ILE A 232 27.45 -28.50 -26.05
C ILE A 232 27.89 -28.12 -27.46
N GLU A 233 27.47 -28.95 -28.40
CA GLU A 233 27.73 -28.79 -29.83
C GLU A 233 26.60 -28.00 -30.49
N VAL A 234 26.96 -27.00 -31.29
CA VAL A 234 26.03 -26.09 -31.97
C VAL A 234 26.39 -25.94 -33.43
N VAL A 235 25.39 -25.65 -34.25
CA VAL A 235 25.50 -25.42 -35.70
C VAL A 235 24.99 -24.04 -36.06
N LYS A 236 25.57 -23.42 -37.08
CA LYS A 236 25.16 -22.08 -37.53
C LYS A 236 23.93 -22.22 -38.42
N ARG A 237 22.88 -21.46 -38.13
CA ARG A 237 21.63 -21.44 -38.91
C ARG A 237 21.18 -20.01 -39.18
N ARG A 238 20.50 -19.81 -40.31
CA ARG A 238 19.84 -18.54 -40.64
C ARG A 238 18.50 -18.46 -39.91
N PHE A 239 18.30 -17.40 -39.14
CA PHE A 239 17.06 -17.05 -38.47
C PHE A 239 16.52 -15.73 -38.99
N VAL A 240 15.21 -15.65 -39.11
CA VAL A 240 14.49 -14.40 -39.30
C VAL A 240 14.19 -13.81 -37.92
N LYS A 241 14.93 -12.76 -37.56
CA LYS A 241 14.70 -11.97 -36.36
C LYS A 241 13.55 -11.00 -36.60
N ARG A 242 12.44 -11.22 -35.90
CA ARG A 242 11.26 -10.35 -35.93
C ARG A 242 11.20 -9.53 -34.65
N THR A 243 11.27 -8.22 -34.79
CA THR A 243 10.86 -7.30 -33.72
C THR A 243 9.38 -7.01 -33.91
N PHE A 244 8.57 -7.26 -32.89
CA PHE A 244 7.14 -7.08 -32.96
C PHE A 244 6.58 -6.44 -31.68
N LEU A 245 5.46 -5.74 -31.82
CA LEU A 245 4.64 -5.32 -30.69
C LEU A 245 3.69 -6.47 -30.34
N PRO A 246 3.68 -6.97 -29.09
CA PRO A 246 2.85 -8.10 -28.71
C PRO A 246 1.35 -7.79 -28.84
N ASP A 247 0.56 -8.83 -29.03
CA ASP A 247 -0.89 -8.76 -29.02
C ASP A 247 -1.37 -8.34 -27.62
N ASP A 248 -2.25 -7.36 -27.54
CA ASP A 248 -2.97 -7.04 -26.32
C ASP A 248 -4.39 -7.55 -26.56
N THR A 249 -4.73 -8.68 -25.95
CA THR A 249 -6.04 -9.30 -26.06
C THR A 249 -7.06 -8.29 -25.51
N GLY A 250 -7.62 -7.49 -26.40
CA GLY A 250 -8.33 -6.27 -26.04
C GLY A 250 -9.40 -6.56 -24.98
N HIS A 251 -9.32 -5.86 -23.85
CA HIS A 251 -10.38 -5.94 -22.84
C HIS A 251 -11.43 -4.89 -23.15
N PHE A 252 -12.65 -5.35 -23.46
CA PHE A 252 -13.81 -4.49 -23.53
C PHE A 252 -14.28 -4.16 -22.12
N ALA A 253 -14.31 -2.86 -21.79
CA ALA A 253 -14.91 -2.43 -20.55
C ALA A 253 -16.42 -2.69 -20.62
N ALA A 254 -17.00 -3.24 -19.56
CA ALA A 254 -18.45 -3.31 -19.46
C ALA A 254 -19.03 -1.88 -19.56
N PRO A 255 -20.15 -1.69 -20.29
CA PRO A 255 -20.79 -0.39 -20.43
C PRO A 255 -21.08 0.25 -19.07
N LEU A 256 -20.90 1.58 -18.94
CA LEU A 256 -21.07 2.28 -17.65
C LEU A 256 -22.47 2.07 -17.06
N HIS A 257 -23.49 2.06 -17.92
CA HIS A 257 -24.88 1.85 -17.52
C HIS A 257 -25.12 0.47 -16.87
N GLN A 258 -24.24 -0.51 -17.04
CA GLN A 258 -24.38 -1.83 -16.40
C GLN A 258 -23.72 -1.93 -15.02
N LYS A 259 -22.97 -0.91 -14.59
CA LYS A 259 -22.09 -1.00 -13.40
C LYS A 259 -22.22 0.16 -12.40
N VAL A 260 -22.81 1.28 -12.79
CA VAL A 260 -22.97 2.45 -11.91
C VAL A 260 -24.29 2.32 -11.17
N GLU A 261 -24.31 2.23 -9.84
CA GLU A 261 -25.53 2.30 -9.02
C GLU A 261 -25.63 3.69 -8.36
N LEU A 262 -26.77 4.36 -8.51
CA LEU A 262 -27.10 5.64 -7.88
C LEU A 262 -28.39 5.47 -7.04
N PRO A 263 -28.26 4.95 -5.80
CA PRO A 263 -29.40 4.78 -4.91
C PRO A 263 -30.05 6.13 -4.57
N PRO A 264 -31.30 6.14 -4.10
CA PRO A 264 -31.99 7.36 -3.70
C PRO A 264 -31.28 8.01 -2.50
N ALA A 265 -31.24 9.34 -2.47
CA ALA A 265 -30.60 10.10 -1.38
C ALA A 265 -31.32 9.93 -0.03
N ILE A 266 -32.60 9.60 -0.08
CA ILE A 266 -33.48 9.40 1.08
C ILE A 266 -34.17 8.05 0.91
N VAL A 267 -34.29 7.28 1.99
CA VAL A 267 -35.03 6.00 1.99
C VAL A 267 -36.46 6.24 1.52
N GLY A 268 -36.89 5.52 0.47
CA GLY A 268 -38.20 5.69 -0.16
C GLY A 268 -38.30 6.80 -1.22
N GLY A 269 -37.22 7.54 -1.48
CA GLY A 269 -37.13 8.49 -2.58
C GLY A 269 -36.98 7.80 -3.95
N PRO A 270 -37.15 8.55 -5.06
CA PRO A 270 -36.96 7.99 -6.40
C PRO A 270 -35.50 7.56 -6.60
N VAL A 271 -35.30 6.31 -7.02
CA VAL A 271 -33.98 5.79 -7.40
C VAL A 271 -33.44 6.58 -8.58
N PHE A 272 -32.21 7.09 -8.50
CA PHE A 272 -31.63 7.88 -9.57
C PHE A 272 -31.12 7.01 -10.72
N PHE A 273 -30.59 5.81 -10.42
CA PHE A 273 -30.17 4.76 -11.38
C PHE A 273 -29.78 3.44 -10.67
N GLU A 274 -30.06 2.24 -11.21
CA GLU A 274 -29.73 0.94 -10.55
C GLU A 274 -29.25 -0.15 -11.53
N PRO A 275 -28.08 -0.79 -11.25
CA PRO A 275 -27.76 -2.12 -11.74
C PRO A 275 -27.11 -3.01 -10.64
N GLY A 276 -27.81 -4.08 -10.25
CA GLY A 276 -27.23 -5.34 -9.76
C GLY A 276 -26.57 -5.40 -8.37
N SER A 277 -27.40 -5.42 -7.32
CA SER A 277 -27.20 -5.94 -5.94
C SER A 277 -25.98 -5.51 -5.12
N TYR A 278 -26.28 -4.72 -4.07
CA TYR A 278 -25.44 -4.02 -3.11
C TYR A 278 -24.93 -4.86 -1.91
N HIS A 279 -23.74 -4.58 -1.35
CA HIS A 279 -23.31 -5.03 -0.02
C HIS A 279 -22.42 -3.98 0.69
N ALA A 280 -22.91 -3.44 1.82
CA ALA A 280 -22.41 -2.22 2.48
C ALA A 280 -21.02 -2.28 3.20
N PRO A 281 -20.57 -3.39 3.82
CA PRO A 281 -19.35 -3.34 4.65
C PRO A 281 -18.03 -3.24 3.88
N GLY A 282 -17.99 -3.58 2.58
CA GLY A 282 -16.77 -3.55 1.76
C GLY A 282 -16.49 -2.23 1.02
N LEU A 283 -17.44 -1.29 1.05
CA LEU A 283 -17.40 -0.05 0.28
C LEU A 283 -16.53 1.03 0.96
N LEU A 284 -16.60 1.13 2.29
CA LEU A 284 -15.83 2.10 3.07
C LEU A 284 -14.31 1.91 2.93
N ALA A 285 -13.83 0.66 2.90
CA ALA A 285 -12.40 0.37 2.72
C ALA A 285 -11.87 0.64 1.30
N LYS A 286 -12.75 0.73 0.29
CA LYS A 286 -12.39 1.05 -1.11
C LYS A 286 -12.49 2.54 -1.43
N LEU A 287 -13.36 3.28 -0.72
CA LEU A 287 -13.57 4.72 -0.93
C LEU A 287 -12.49 5.60 -0.26
N ASP A 288 -11.78 5.09 0.75
CA ASP A 288 -10.62 5.76 1.36
C ASP A 288 -9.32 5.59 0.54
N GLN A 289 -9.35 4.80 -0.54
CA GLN A 289 -8.20 4.69 -1.44
C GLN A 289 -8.16 5.93 -2.34
N PRO A 290 -7.02 6.64 -2.44
CA PRO A 290 -6.89 7.70 -3.42
C PRO A 290 -7.22 7.11 -4.79
N LEU A 291 -8.02 7.84 -5.58
CA LEU A 291 -8.31 7.44 -6.96
C LEU A 291 -6.98 7.08 -7.62
N PRO A 292 -6.85 5.87 -8.19
CA PRO A 292 -5.61 5.50 -8.85
C PRO A 292 -5.31 6.58 -9.90
N PRO A 293 -4.04 7.02 -10.02
CA PRO A 293 -3.68 8.03 -11.00
C PRO A 293 -4.21 7.61 -12.36
N ARG A 294 -4.72 8.57 -13.13
CA ARG A 294 -5.25 8.34 -14.48
C ARG A 294 -4.30 7.40 -15.20
N ARG A 295 -4.75 6.18 -15.52
CA ARG A 295 -3.92 5.20 -16.23
C ARG A 295 -3.58 5.82 -17.58
N ILE A 296 -2.33 6.24 -17.72
CA ILE A 296 -1.74 6.52 -19.02
C ILE A 296 -1.53 5.14 -19.65
N ARG A 297 -2.04 4.93 -20.87
CA ARG A 297 -1.84 3.66 -21.59
C ARG A 297 -0.33 3.42 -21.66
N ALA A 298 0.13 2.29 -21.11
CA ALA A 298 1.54 1.95 -21.19
C ALA A 298 1.92 1.77 -22.66
N GLU A 299 2.98 2.43 -23.10
CA GLU A 299 3.53 2.20 -24.44
C GLU A 299 3.94 0.74 -24.57
N ARG A 300 3.57 0.11 -25.69
CA ARG A 300 3.93 -1.28 -25.98
C ARG A 300 5.44 -1.38 -26.12
N LYS A 301 6.06 -2.32 -25.41
CA LYS A 301 7.48 -2.59 -25.56
C LYS A 301 7.68 -3.56 -26.72
N PRO A 302 8.60 -3.29 -27.65
CA PRO A 302 8.92 -4.22 -28.72
C PRO A 302 9.60 -5.47 -28.16
N GLU A 303 9.11 -6.64 -28.57
CA GLU A 303 9.69 -7.95 -28.26
C GLU A 303 10.38 -8.51 -29.50
N VAL A 304 11.30 -9.45 -29.29
CA VAL A 304 12.07 -10.08 -30.37
C VAL A 304 11.82 -11.58 -30.38
N GLU A 305 11.44 -12.10 -31.53
CA GLU A 305 11.30 -13.53 -31.79
C GLU A 305 12.24 -13.93 -32.93
N TYR A 306 12.79 -15.15 -32.86
CA TYR A 306 13.61 -15.73 -33.90
C TYR A 306 12.86 -16.91 -34.50
N VAL A 307 12.59 -16.83 -35.80
CA VAL A 307 11.95 -17.93 -36.56
C VAL A 307 13.00 -18.49 -37.51
N LEU A 308 13.14 -19.81 -37.60
CA LEU A 308 14.09 -20.43 -38.54
C LEU A 308 13.77 -19.96 -39.97
N ALA A 309 14.77 -19.43 -40.67
CA ALA A 309 14.57 -19.02 -42.06
C ALA A 309 14.32 -20.26 -42.93
N PRO A 310 13.37 -20.21 -43.88
CA PRO A 310 13.24 -21.30 -44.85
C PRO A 310 14.58 -21.46 -45.58
N LYS A 311 15.02 -22.71 -45.77
CA LYS A 311 16.15 -23.00 -46.65
C LYS A 311 15.80 -22.39 -48.01
N GLU A 312 16.70 -21.59 -48.58
CA GLU A 312 16.58 -21.15 -49.96
C GLU A 312 16.58 -22.43 -50.80
N THR A 313 15.41 -22.92 -51.18
CA THR A 313 15.31 -23.90 -52.25
C THR A 313 15.77 -23.17 -53.48
N ALA A 314 16.96 -23.52 -53.97
CA ALA A 314 17.42 -23.14 -55.30
C ALA A 314 16.47 -23.79 -56.34
N ASP A 315 15.27 -23.22 -56.50
CA ASP A 315 14.31 -23.64 -57.49
C ASP A 315 14.21 -22.59 -58.61
N ALA A 316 14.59 -23.10 -59.79
CA ALA A 316 14.18 -22.72 -61.14
C ALA A 316 14.83 -21.46 -61.76
N ALA A 317 16.03 -21.66 -62.31
CA ALA A 317 16.30 -21.23 -63.68
C ALA A 317 16.00 -22.39 -64.64
#